data_AF-A0A847MQ82-F1
#
_entry.id   AF-A0A847MQ82-F1
#
_cell.length_a   1.000
_cell.length_b   1.000
_cell.length_c   1.000
_cell.angle_alpha   90.00
_cell.angle_beta   90.00
_cell.angle_gamma   90.00
#
_symmetry.space_group_name_H-M   'P 1'
#
loop_
_entity.id
_entity.type
_entity.pdbx_description
1 polymer ?
#
loop_
_entity_poly.entity_id
_entity_poly.type
_entity_poly.pdbx_seq_one_letter_code
_entity_poly.pdbx_strand_id
1 'polypeptide(L)' 'MTTTLKFDDNGWRHLSSKVLEHVSGLKFEQDESNEIKVVQSSVLVFIKNLKNEGVSQEQAERLLEKLSVQVKAYFSSSLH' A
#
# COMPACT_ATOMS: atom_id res chain seq x y z
N MET A 1 -10.61 11.93 -19.52
CA MET A 1 -9.90 10.67 -19.82
C MET A 1 -9.30 10.18 -18.52
N THR A 2 -9.89 9.17 -17.88
CA THR A 2 -9.36 8.59 -16.63
C THR A 2 -8.29 7.57 -17.00
N THR A 3 -7.02 7.99 -16.96
CA THR A 3 -5.89 7.09 -17.09
C THR A 3 -5.95 6.12 -15.91
N THR A 4 -6.37 4.88 -16.15
CA THR A 4 -6.35 3.85 -15.11
C THR A 4 -4.90 3.56 -14.78
N LEU A 5 -4.43 4.07 -13.64
CA LEU A 5 -3.08 3.81 -13.14
C LEU A 5 -2.96 2.29 -12.91
N LYS A 6 -2.07 1.66 -13.70
CA LYS A 6 -1.80 0.23 -13.67
C LYS A 6 -0.91 -0.11 -12.48
N PHE A 7 -1.02 -1.34 -12.00
CA PHE A 7 -0.07 -1.89 -11.05
C PHE A 7 1.20 -2.32 -11.77
N ASP A 8 2.35 -2.04 -11.17
CA ASP A 8 3.66 -2.56 -11.56
C ASP A 8 3.75 -4.06 -11.20
N ASP A 9 4.78 -4.74 -11.71
CA ASP A 9 5.01 -6.17 -11.49
C ASP A 9 5.16 -6.55 -10.01
N ASN A 10 5.55 -5.59 -9.17
CA ASN A 10 5.65 -5.76 -7.71
C ASN A 10 4.32 -5.53 -6.97
N GLY A 11 3.21 -5.35 -7.69
CA GLY A 11 1.88 -5.17 -7.13
C GLY A 11 1.60 -3.78 -6.58
N TRP A 12 2.43 -2.78 -6.89
CA TRP A 12 2.28 -1.39 -6.44
C TRP A 12 1.79 -0.49 -7.56
N ARG A 13 1.07 0.57 -7.21
CA ARG A 13 0.80 1.69 -8.11
C ARG A 13 0.87 3.02 -7.39
N HIS A 14 1.28 4.03 -8.12
CA HIS A 14 1.28 5.42 -7.67
C HIS A 14 -0.06 6.06 -7.93
N LEU A 15 -0.75 6.52 -6.88
CA LEU A 15 -1.92 7.39 -7.02
C LEU A 15 -1.52 8.87 -7.06
N SER A 16 -0.44 9.20 -6.37
CA SER A 16 0.21 10.52 -6.41
C SER A 16 1.68 10.37 -5.97
N SER A 17 2.44 11.48 -5.95
CA SER A 17 3.81 11.49 -5.42
C SER A 17 3.91 11.10 -3.95
N LYS A 18 2.81 11.25 -3.19
CA LYS A 18 2.75 10.94 -1.76
C LYS A 18 1.92 9.70 -1.43
N VAL A 19 1.22 9.12 -2.41
CA VAL A 19 0.26 8.04 -2.17
C VAL A 19 0.58 6.82 -3.03
N LEU A 20 0.79 5.70 -2.35
CA LEU A 20 1.00 4.37 -2.92
C LEU A 20 -0.19 3.47 -2.61
N GLU A 21 -0.56 2.64 -3.58
CA GLU A 21 -1.57 1.59 -3.40
C GLU A 21 -1.01 0.23 -3.82
N HIS A 22 -1.22 -0.77 -2.99
CA HIS A 22 -0.91 -2.16 -3.30
C HIS A 22 -2.13 -2.85 -3.93
N VAL A 23 -1.91 -3.90 -4.74
CA VAL A 23 -2.97 -4.69 -5.39
C VAL A 23 -3.97 -5.29 -4.41
N SER A 24 -3.55 -5.52 -3.17
CA SER A 24 -4.44 -5.93 -2.07
C SER A 24 -5.47 -4.85 -1.69
N GLY A 25 -5.36 -3.63 -2.24
CA GLY A 25 -6.21 -2.49 -1.95
C GLY A 25 -5.76 -1.64 -0.77
N LEU A 26 -4.63 -2.00 -0.13
CA LEU A 26 -4.04 -1.23 0.97
C LEU A 26 -3.32 0.00 0.41
N LYS A 27 -3.53 1.16 1.06
CA LYS A 27 -2.92 2.42 0.67
C LYS A 27 -2.04 2.99 1.77
N PHE A 28 -0.96 3.60 1.35
CA PHE A 28 -0.04 4.33 2.20
C PHE A 28 0.09 5.76 1.68
N GLU A 29 0.16 6.69 2.62
CA GLU A 29 0.36 8.10 2.35
C GLU A 29 1.55 8.62 3.15
N GLN A 30 2.38 9.44 2.53
CA GLN A 30 3.39 10.23 3.21
C GLN A 30 2.83 11.61 3.55
N ASP A 31 2.85 11.97 4.83
CA ASP A 31 2.36 13.26 5.29
C ASP A 31 3.40 14.39 5.08
N GLU A 32 3.09 15.60 5.54
CA GLU A 32 3.98 16.76 5.43
C GLU A 32 5.23 16.66 6.31
N SER A 33 5.22 15.79 7.33
CA SER A 33 6.35 15.49 8.21
C SER A 33 7.22 14.35 7.66
N ASN A 34 6.96 13.89 6.43
CA ASN A 34 7.56 12.71 5.82
C ASN A 34 7.26 11.39 6.55
N GLU A 35 6.28 11.37 7.45
CA GLU A 35 5.83 10.15 8.10
C GLU A 35 4.92 9.36 7.15
N ILE A 36 5.13 8.04 7.11
CA ILE A 36 4.31 7.14 6.30
C ILE A 36 3.19 6.59 7.16
N LYS A 37 1.96 6.80 6.71
CA LYS A 37 0.74 6.38 7.40
C LYS A 37 -0.10 5.50 6.49
N VAL A 38 -0.75 4.50 7.09
CA VAL A 38 -1.75 3.70 6.37
C VAL A 38 -3.03 4.53 6.24
N VAL A 39 -3.58 4.59 5.04
CA VAL A 39 -4.87 5.27 4.81
C VAL A 39 -5.96 4.39 5.41
N GLN A 40 -6.57 4.85 6.51
CA GLN A 40 -7.52 4.05 7.30
C GLN A 40 -8.70 3.49 6.47
N SER A 41 -9.22 4.27 5.52
CA SER A 41 -10.31 3.81 4.64
C SER A 41 -9.92 2.64 3.72
N SER A 42 -8.62 2.45 3.45
CA SER A 42 -8.10 1.35 2.63
C SER A 42 -7.96 0.04 3.41
N VAL A 43 -7.90 0.09 4.74
CA VAL A 43 -7.73 -1.10 5.60
C VAL A 43 -8.92 -2.06 5.47
N LEU A 44 -10.14 -1.53 5.38
CA LEU A 44 -11.34 -2.36 5.18
C LEU A 44 -11.31 -3.07 3.82
N VAL A 45 -10.82 -2.40 2.78
CA VAL A 45 -10.67 -2.98 1.44
C VAL A 45 -9.61 -4.09 1.46
N PHE A 46 -8.47 -3.82 2.09
CA PHE A 46 -7.40 -4.79 2.32
C PHE A 46 -7.90 -6.06 3.00
N ILE A 47 -8.56 -5.93 4.17
CA ILE A 47 -9.08 -7.08 4.92
C ILE A 47 -10.11 -7.85 4.09
N LYS A 48 -11.01 -7.14 3.39
CA LYS A 48 -12.03 -7.77 2.54
C LYS A 48 -11.39 -8.58 1.40
N ASN A 49 -10.40 -8.01 0.72
CA ASN A 49 -9.71 -8.66 -0.39
C ASN A 49 -8.96 -9.91 0.09
N LEU A 50 -8.19 -9.79 1.17
CA LEU A 50 -7.47 -10.91 1.76
C LEU A 50 -8.41 -12.04 2.20
N LYS A 51 -9.55 -11.69 2.81
CA LYS A 51 -10.56 -12.68 3.20
C LYS A 51 -11.13 -13.41 1.97
N ASN A 52 -11.37 -12.71 0.87
CA ASN A 52 -11.85 -13.31 -0.37
C ASN A 52 -10.80 -14.23 -1.01
N GLU A 53 -9.52 -13.95 -0.82
CA GLU A 53 -8.40 -14.79 -1.25
C GLU A 53 -8.12 -15.97 -0.30
N GLY A 54 -8.87 -16.09 0.79
CA GLY A 54 -8.69 -17.17 1.78
C GLY A 54 -7.45 -17.00 2.67
N VAL A 55 -6.91 -15.79 2.74
CA VAL A 55 -5.73 -15.46 3.55
C VAL A 55 -6.11 -15.42 5.03
N SER A 56 -5.32 -16.08 5.87
CA SER A 56 -5.53 -16.07 7.32
C SER A 56 -5.14 -14.72 7.94
N GLN A 57 -5.62 -14.45 9.16
CA GLN A 57 -5.25 -13.23 9.87
C GLN A 57 -3.72 -13.09 10.06
N GLU A 58 -3.04 -14.17 10.46
CA GLU A 58 -1.57 -14.16 10.64
C GLU A 58 -0.84 -13.79 9.33
N GLN A 59 -1.31 -14.32 8.19
CA GLN A 59 -0.75 -14.00 6.89
C GLN A 59 -1.04 -12.54 6.50
N ALA A 60 -2.23 -12.03 6.81
CA ALA A 60 -2.59 -10.63 6.60
C ALA A 60 -1.71 -9.68 7.41
N GLU A 61 -1.44 -10.00 8.67
CA GLU A 61 -0.56 -9.24 9.56
C GLU A 61 0.87 -9.23 9.02
N ARG A 62 1.43 -10.40 8.68
CA ARG A 62 2.76 -10.49 8.06
C ARG A 62 2.86 -9.72 6.74
N LEU A 63 1.80 -9.76 5.93
CA LEU A 63 1.75 -9.00 4.69
C LEU A 63 1.75 -7.49 4.98
N LEU A 64 0.94 -7.02 5.93
CA LEU A 64 0.89 -5.62 6.34
C LEU A 64 2.26 -5.11 6.81
N GLU A 65 2.98 -5.89 7.62
CA GLU A 65 4.33 -5.57 8.06
C GLU A 65 5.31 -5.47 6.88
N LYS A 66 5.29 -6.46 5.98
CA LYS A 66 6.13 -6.47 4.78
C LYS A 66 5.86 -5.27 3.88
N LEU A 67 4.59 -4.95 3.62
CA LEU A 67 4.20 -3.80 2.81
C LEU A 67 4.65 -2.48 3.45
N SER A 68 4.53 -2.37 4.78
CA SER A 68 4.98 -1.18 5.52
C SER A 68 6.50 -0.97 5.40
N VAL A 69 7.29 -2.04 5.43
CA VAL A 69 8.76 -1.97 5.22
C VAL A 69 9.09 -1.57 3.78
N GLN A 70 8.41 -2.13 2.79
CA GLN A 70 8.63 -1.79 1.37
C GLN A 70 8.34 -0.31 1.09
N VAL A 71 7.24 0.21 1.61
CA VAL A 71 6.87 1.62 1.42
C VAL A 71 7.84 2.56 2.11
N LYS A 72 8.33 2.20 3.31
CA LYS A 72 9.42 2.94 3.97
C LYS A 72 10.67 3.00 3.11
N ALA A 73 11.11 1.87 2.55
CA ALA A 73 12.25 1.86 1.66
C ALA A 73 12.02 2.71 0.41
N TYR A 74 10.82 2.67 -0.17
CA TYR A 74 10.48 3.45 -1.36
C TYR A 74 10.60 4.96 -1.13
N PHE A 75 9.95 5.49 -0.09
CA PHE A 75 9.97 6.92 0.20
C PHE A 75 11.33 7.39 0.73
N SER A 76 12.06 6.55 1.48
CA SER A 76 13.43 6.87 1.91
C SER A 76 14.42 6.86 0.74
N SER A 77 14.23 6.01 -0.27
CA SER A 77 15.09 5.96 -1.46
C SER A 77 14.80 7.08 -2.46
N SER A 78 13.67 7.78 -2.34
CA SER A 78 13.32 8.93 -3.18
C SER A 78 13.98 10.25 -2.71
N LEU A 79 14.86 10.18 -1.70
CA LEU A 79 15.54 11.32 -1.08
C LEU A 79 16.99 11.52 -1.57
N HIS A 80 17.36 10.94 -2.71
CA HIS A 80 18.70 11.02 -3.31
C HIS A 80 18.68 11.64 -4.71
#